data_AF-A0ABD7BMB8-F1
#
_entry.id   AF-A0ABD7BMB8-F1
#
_cell.length_a   1.000
_cell.length_b   1.000
_cell.length_c   1.000
_cell.angle_alpha   90.00
_cell.angle_beta   90.00
_cell.angle_gamma   90.00
#
_symmetry.space_group_name_H-M   'P 1'
#
loop_
_entity.id
_entity.type
_entity.pdbx_description
1 polymer ?
#
loop_
_entity_poly.entity_id
_entity_poly.type
_entity_poly.pdbx_seq_one_letter_code
_entity_poly.pdbx_strand_id
1 'polypeptide(L)'
;MIELETAALEGESLGWAVGMALGLHLELAYPAYGLGWRTFARYRYIATERIARYNPHEDWALGGPVSEMLELSTGPAEWDRDGKCVLRRAQAKGTDVCFEHASQLVASMRAVVYARLGRTVLVPKELC
;
A
#
# COMPACT_ATOMS: atom_id res chain seq x y z
N MET A 1 -15.59 3.98 8.35
CA MET A 1 -14.21 4.33 7.98
C MET A 1 -13.56 5.02 9.17
N ILE A 2 -12.28 4.80 9.37
CA ILE A 2 -11.44 5.48 10.36
C ILE A 2 -10.29 6.18 9.63
N GLU A 3 -9.80 7.27 10.21
CA GLU A 3 -8.64 7.97 9.69
C GLU A 3 -7.38 7.40 10.33
N LEU A 4 -6.42 6.98 9.51
CA LEU A 4 -5.13 6.44 9.95
C LEU A 4 -3.98 7.21 9.31
N GLU A 5 -2.88 7.32 10.04
CA GLU A 5 -1.62 7.82 9.50
C GLU A 5 -1.04 6.82 8.51
N THR A 6 -0.48 7.30 7.39
CA THR A 6 0.11 6.42 6.37
C THR A 6 1.27 5.57 6.90
N ALA A 7 1.97 6.07 7.91
CA ALA A 7 3.05 5.34 8.57
C ALA A 7 2.55 4.14 9.39
N ALA A 8 1.29 4.17 9.86
CA ALA A 8 0.69 3.12 10.67
C ALA A 8 -0.04 2.05 9.84
N LEU A 9 -0.16 2.22 8.52
CA LEU A 9 -0.86 1.28 7.65
C LEU A 9 -0.09 -0.03 7.51
N GLU A 10 -0.77 -1.15 7.74
CA GLU A 10 -0.25 -2.52 7.64
C GLU A 10 -1.24 -3.50 7.06
N GLY A 11 -0.74 -4.58 6.45
CA GLY A 11 -1.57 -5.66 5.93
C GLY A 11 -2.64 -5.18 4.94
N GLU A 12 -3.87 -5.66 5.12
CA GLU A 12 -4.99 -5.37 4.24
C GLU A 12 -5.40 -3.90 4.24
N SER A 13 -5.22 -3.17 5.36
CA SER A 13 -5.43 -1.71 5.42
C SER A 13 -4.50 -0.95 4.45
N LEU A 14 -3.25 -1.40 4.32
CA LEU A 14 -2.28 -0.86 3.39
C LEU A 14 -2.64 -1.22 1.94
N GLY A 15 -3.07 -2.47 1.70
CA GLY A 15 -3.58 -2.89 0.39
C GLY A 15 -4.76 -2.03 -0.09
N TRP A 16 -5.71 -1.73 0.80
CA TRP A 16 -6.82 -0.83 0.54
C TRP A 16 -6.35 0.59 0.20
N ALA A 17 -5.47 1.16 1.02
CA ALA A 17 -4.97 2.52 0.81
C ALA A 17 -4.23 2.67 -0.53
N VAL A 18 -3.43 1.66 -0.93
CA VAL A 18 -2.75 1.64 -2.23
C VAL A 18 -3.77 1.58 -3.38
N GLY A 19 -4.80 0.73 -3.25
CA GLY A 19 -5.83 0.64 -4.28
C GLY A 19 -6.60 1.95 -4.46
N MET A 20 -6.90 2.64 -3.36
CA MET A 20 -7.49 3.99 -3.37
C MET A 20 -6.54 5.00 -4.04
N ALA A 21 -5.25 4.97 -3.73
CA ALA A 21 -4.24 5.85 -4.32
C ALA A 21 -4.11 5.67 -5.84
N LEU A 22 -4.37 4.45 -6.34
CA LEU A 22 -4.38 4.12 -7.77
C LEU A 22 -5.74 4.34 -8.44
N GLY A 23 -6.77 4.72 -7.69
CA GLY A 23 -8.13 4.91 -8.21
C GLY A 23 -8.82 3.60 -8.63
N LEU A 24 -8.42 2.47 -8.04
CA LEU A 24 -9.05 1.17 -8.29
C LEU A 24 -10.42 1.09 -7.62
N HIS A 25 -11.35 0.36 -8.24
CA HIS A 25 -12.59 -0.01 -7.58
C HIS A 25 -12.32 -1.16 -6.60
N LEU A 26 -12.41 -0.86 -5.31
CA LEU A 26 -12.15 -1.80 -4.24
C LEU A 26 -13.45 -2.32 -3.63
N GLU A 27 -13.44 -3.61 -3.31
CA GLU A 27 -14.53 -4.31 -2.64
C GLU A 27 -13.97 -5.07 -1.44
N LEU A 28 -14.70 -5.03 -0.33
CA LEU A 28 -14.39 -5.83 0.86
C LEU A 28 -15.04 -7.20 0.71
N ALA A 29 -14.23 -8.25 0.72
CA ALA A 29 -14.77 -9.60 0.80
C ALA A 29 -15.08 -9.96 2.26
N TYR A 30 -16.26 -10.54 2.46
CA TYR A 30 -16.67 -11.01 3.78
C TYR A 30 -15.70 -12.09 4.30
N PRO A 31 -15.36 -12.08 5.60
CA PRO A 31 -14.50 -13.09 6.19
C PRO A 31 -15.11 -14.47 6.02
N ALA A 32 -14.42 -15.35 5.28
CA ALA A 32 -14.82 -16.72 5.05
C ALA A 32 -13.81 -17.68 5.69
N TYR A 33 -14.30 -18.73 6.36
CA TYR A 33 -13.46 -19.78 6.95
C TYR A 33 -12.43 -19.27 7.97
N GLY A 34 -12.79 -18.32 8.83
CA GLY A 34 -11.90 -17.77 9.86
C GLY A 34 -10.79 -16.86 9.34
N LEU A 35 -10.76 -16.60 8.03
CA LEU A 35 -9.89 -15.59 7.43
C LEU A 35 -10.54 -14.22 7.63
N GLY A 36 -9.75 -13.23 8.06
CA GLY A 36 -10.21 -11.85 8.27
C GLY A 36 -10.68 -11.18 6.97
N TRP A 37 -11.14 -9.93 7.10
CA TRP A 37 -11.54 -9.10 5.96
C TRP A 37 -10.38 -8.92 4.99
N ARG A 38 -10.68 -8.98 3.68
CA ARG A 38 -9.69 -8.88 2.61
C ARG A 38 -10.10 -7.86 1.56
N THR A 39 -9.10 -7.21 1.00
CA THR A 39 -9.25 -6.22 -0.08
C THR A 39 -9.23 -6.93 -1.43
N PHE A 40 -10.26 -6.70 -2.23
CA PHE A 40 -10.33 -7.14 -3.62
C PHE A 40 -10.40 -5.94 -4.54
N ALA A 41 -9.64 -5.99 -5.64
CA ALA A 41 -9.72 -5.00 -6.71
C ALA A 41 -10.53 -5.57 -7.87
N ARG A 42 -11.48 -4.77 -8.35
CA ARG A 42 -12.31 -5.09 -9.50
C ARG A 42 -11.73 -4.44 -10.75
N TYR A 43 -11.18 -5.27 -11.63
CA TYR A 43 -10.67 -4.85 -12.92
C TYR A 43 -11.76 -5.01 -13.97
N ARG A 44 -12.26 -3.88 -14.48
CA ARG A 44 -13.28 -3.86 -15.52
C ARG A 44 -12.62 -3.62 -16.87
N TYR A 45 -12.64 -4.63 -17.71
CA TYR A 45 -12.32 -4.52 -19.14
C TYR A 45 -13.61 -4.46 -19.95
N ILE A 46 -13.52 -4.00 -21.20
CA ILE A 46 -14.67 -3.71 -22.09
C ILE A 46 -15.70 -4.86 -22.13
N ALA A 47 -15.27 -6.11 -21.99
CA ALA A 47 -16.15 -7.29 -22.01
C ALA A 47 -15.96 -8.27 -20.83
N THR A 48 -15.09 -7.98 -19.85
CA THR A 48 -14.80 -8.93 -18.76
C THR A 48 -14.59 -8.19 -17.45
N GLU A 49 -15.27 -8.67 -16.41
CA GLU A 49 -15.05 -8.24 -15.04
C GLU A 49 -14.22 -9.30 -14.32
N ARG A 50 -13.08 -8.89 -13.74
CA ARG A 50 -12.25 -9.76 -12.92
C ARG A 50 -12.13 -9.16 -11.53
N ILE A 51 -12.58 -9.90 -10.54
CA ILE A 51 -12.40 -9.59 -9.12
C ILE A 51 -11.24 -10.45 -8.61
N ALA A 52 -10.18 -9.82 -8.11
CA ALA A 52 -9.01 -10.52 -7.60
C ALA A 52 -8.54 -9.88 -6.30
N ARG A 53 -7.95 -10.70 -5.40
CA ARG A 53 -7.37 -10.20 -4.15
C ARG A 53 -6.28 -9.20 -4.49
N TYR A 54 -6.26 -8.09 -3.76
CA TYR A 54 -5.32 -7.00 -3.98
C TYR A 54 -4.44 -6.80 -2.75
N ASN A 55 -3.27 -7.43 -2.76
CA ASN A 55 -2.29 -7.40 -1.68
C ASN A 55 -0.90 -6.95 -2.17
N PRO A 56 -0.74 -5.71 -2.66
CA PRO A 56 0.53 -5.21 -3.19
C PRO A 56 1.65 -5.08 -2.15
N HIS A 57 1.31 -5.18 -0.86
CA HIS A 57 2.27 -5.18 0.25
C HIS A 57 2.92 -6.56 0.49
N GLU A 58 2.33 -7.64 -0.05
CA GLU A 58 2.82 -9.02 0.05
C GLU A 58 3.21 -9.59 -1.33
N ASP A 59 2.44 -9.28 -2.37
CA ASP A 59 2.62 -9.82 -3.72
C ASP A 59 3.46 -8.86 -4.59
N TRP A 60 4.66 -9.31 -4.94
CA TRP A 60 5.58 -8.57 -5.82
C TRP A 60 5.03 -8.35 -7.23
N ALA A 61 4.18 -9.23 -7.74
CA ALA A 61 3.58 -9.03 -9.06
C ALA A 61 2.62 -7.82 -9.10
N LEU A 62 2.07 -7.45 -7.94
CA LEU A 62 1.21 -6.28 -7.78
C LEU A 62 2.02 -5.05 -7.30
N GLY A 63 2.86 -5.23 -6.29
CA GLY A 63 3.60 -4.13 -5.65
C GLY A 63 4.81 -3.64 -6.45
N GLY A 64 5.48 -4.51 -7.19
CA GLY A 64 6.65 -4.17 -8.00
C GLY A 64 6.35 -3.08 -9.04
N PRO A 65 5.39 -3.30 -9.96
CA PRO A 65 5.02 -2.30 -10.97
C PRO A 65 4.57 -0.96 -10.37
N VAL A 66 3.82 -1.01 -9.25
CA VAL A 66 3.36 0.19 -8.55
C VAL A 66 4.54 0.98 -7.96
N SER A 67 5.56 0.26 -7.45
CA SER A 67 6.77 0.89 -6.93
C SER A 67 7.67 1.46 -8.02
N GLU A 68 7.64 0.95 -9.25
CA GLU A 68 8.39 1.51 -10.37
C GLU A 68 7.68 2.73 -10.97
N MET A 69 6.34 2.73 -10.96
CA MET A 69 5.53 3.83 -11.51
C MET A 69 5.73 5.15 -10.75
N LEU A 70 6.00 5.11 -9.45
CA LEU A 70 6.49 6.27 -8.72
C LEU A 70 8.01 6.14 -8.63
N GLU A 71 8.75 7.13 -9.12
CA GLU A 71 10.21 7.24 -9.03
C GLU A 71 10.68 7.42 -7.57
N LEU A 72 10.34 6.47 -6.70
CA LEU A 72 10.68 6.45 -5.29
C LEU A 72 12.17 6.20 -5.15
N SER A 73 12.89 7.21 -4.66
CA SER A 73 14.30 7.02 -4.34
C SER A 73 14.45 5.99 -3.21
N THR A 74 15.34 5.03 -3.43
CA THR A 74 15.64 3.97 -2.47
C THR A 74 16.99 4.27 -1.86
N GLY A 75 17.08 4.15 -0.53
CA GLY A 75 18.35 4.28 0.19
C GLY A 75 18.44 3.24 1.31
N PRO A 76 19.65 2.90 1.77
CA PRO A 76 19.78 2.17 3.02
C PRO A 76 19.19 3.00 4.17
N ALA A 77 18.52 2.35 5.12
CA ALA A 77 18.13 3.01 6.37
C ALA A 77 19.41 3.45 7.10
N GLU A 78 19.53 4.74 7.42
CA GLU A 78 20.78 5.35 7.92
C GLU A 78 21.33 4.68 9.19
N TRP A 79 20.44 4.10 10.00
CA TRP A 79 20.78 3.49 11.28
C TRP A 79 20.94 1.96 11.20
N ASP A 80 20.54 1.33 10.09
CA ASP A 80 20.57 -0.13 9.97
C ASP A 80 21.87 -0.62 9.31
N ARG A 81 22.87 -0.89 10.15
CA ARG A 81 24.13 -1.49 9.73
C ARG A 81 23.99 -2.95 9.27
N ASP A 82 22.90 -3.64 9.62
CA ASP A 82 22.63 -5.02 9.20
C ASP A 82 21.94 -5.09 7.83
N GLY A 83 21.42 -3.96 7.31
CA GLY A 83 20.73 -3.89 6.01
C GLY A 83 19.39 -4.65 5.94
N LYS A 84 18.71 -4.84 7.08
CA LYS A 84 17.41 -5.54 7.19
C LYS A 84 16.22 -4.63 6.88
N CYS A 85 16.37 -3.31 7.02
CA CYS A 85 15.33 -2.32 6.81
C CYS A 85 15.58 -1.55 5.52
N VAL A 86 14.54 -1.45 4.70
CA VAL A 86 14.58 -0.67 3.46
C VAL A 86 13.92 0.68 3.70
N LEU A 87 14.62 1.76 3.37
CA LEU A 87 14.12 3.11 3.43
C LEU A 87 13.65 3.54 2.04
N ARG A 88 12.38 3.93 1.95
CA ARG A 88 11.79 4.51 0.74
C ARG A 88 11.42 5.96 1.01
N ARG A 89 11.93 6.86 0.16
CA ARG A 89 11.57 8.27 0.20
C ARG A 89 10.46 8.55 -0.79
N ALA A 90 9.36 9.07 -0.27
CA ALA A 90 8.30 9.68 -1.08
C ALA A 90 8.44 11.19 -1.05
N GLN A 91 8.40 11.81 -2.23
CA GLN A 91 8.23 13.25 -2.33
C GLN A 91 6.76 13.55 -2.58
N ALA A 92 6.16 14.31 -1.67
CA ALA A 92 4.79 14.79 -1.81
C ALA A 92 4.75 16.28 -1.46
N LYS A 93 4.25 17.12 -2.37
CA LYS A 93 4.03 18.56 -2.13
C LYS A 93 5.28 19.30 -1.59
N GLY A 94 6.47 18.95 -2.08
CA GLY A 94 7.74 19.57 -1.66
C GLY A 94 8.26 19.12 -0.29
N THR A 95 7.62 18.14 0.36
CA THR A 95 8.12 17.50 1.57
C THR A 95 8.64 16.10 1.24
N ASP A 96 9.85 15.80 1.70
CA ASP A 96 10.45 14.47 1.61
C ASP A 96 10.13 13.72 2.91
N VAL A 97 9.44 12.59 2.79
CA VAL A 97 9.13 11.72 3.94
C VAL A 97 9.69 10.32 3.68
N CYS A 98 10.44 9.84 4.66
CA CYS A 98 11.00 8.50 4.68
C CYS A 98 10.03 7.52 5.32
N PHE A 99 9.83 6.38 4.68
CA PHE A 99 9.14 5.23 5.24
C PHE A 99 10.10 4.06 5.34
N GLU A 100 10.16 3.46 6.53
CA GLU A 100 11.05 2.35 6.85
C GLU A 100 10.23 1.13 7.22
N HIS A 101 10.65 -0.03 6.72
CA HIS A 101 10.08 -1.32 7.11
C HIS A 101 11.04 -2.46 6.80
N ALA A 102 10.90 -3.59 7.49
CA ALA A 102 11.63 -4.82 7.21
C ALA A 102 11.27 -5.44 5.84
N SER A 103 10.13 -5.04 5.26
CA SER A 103 9.69 -5.45 3.93
C SER A 103 9.76 -4.26 2.98
N GLN A 104 10.51 -4.41 1.90
CA GLN A 104 10.62 -3.41 0.85
C GLN A 104 9.25 -3.04 0.26
N LEU A 105 8.36 -4.02 0.07
CA LEU A 105 7.03 -3.76 -0.47
C LEU A 105 6.22 -2.87 0.47
N VAL A 106 6.21 -3.17 1.77
CA VAL A 106 5.48 -2.37 2.77
C VAL A 106 5.98 -0.92 2.79
N ALA A 107 7.30 -0.72 2.85
CA ALA A 107 7.88 0.63 2.80
C ALA A 107 7.52 1.37 1.51
N SER A 108 7.58 0.67 0.36
CA SER A 108 7.23 1.23 -0.95
C SER A 108 5.75 1.59 -1.02
N MET A 109 4.86 0.73 -0.54
CA MET A 109 3.42 0.98 -0.54
C MET A 109 3.04 2.16 0.35
N ARG A 110 3.62 2.28 1.55
CA ARG A 110 3.42 3.46 2.43
C ARG A 110 3.86 4.74 1.75
N ALA A 111 5.02 4.71 1.09
CA ALA A 111 5.54 5.82 0.30
C ALA A 111 4.60 6.20 -0.86
N VAL A 112 4.05 5.23 -1.61
CA VAL A 112 3.08 5.48 -2.69
C VAL A 112 1.81 6.12 -2.16
N VAL A 113 1.25 5.57 -1.08
CA VAL A 113 0.05 6.11 -0.44
C VAL A 113 0.28 7.55 0.00
N TYR A 114 1.43 7.83 0.62
CA TYR A 114 1.77 9.19 1.05
C TYR A 114 1.91 10.16 -0.13
N ALA A 115 2.59 9.74 -1.21
CA ALA A 115 2.79 10.56 -2.40
C ALA A 115 1.46 10.97 -3.07
N ARG A 116 0.43 10.11 -3.00
CA ARG A 116 -0.86 10.32 -3.69
C ARG A 116 -1.95 10.88 -2.79
N LEU A 117 -2.11 10.34 -1.59
CA LEU A 117 -3.22 10.66 -0.67
C LEU A 117 -2.79 11.61 0.47
N GLY A 118 -1.50 11.66 0.80
CA GLY A 118 -0.96 12.51 1.87
C GLY A 118 -0.73 11.76 3.17
N ARG A 119 -0.71 12.48 4.30
CA ARG A 119 -0.26 11.95 5.60
C ARG A 119 -1.30 11.07 6.31
N THR A 120 -2.58 11.28 6.02
CA THR A 120 -3.68 10.51 6.59
C THR A 120 -4.58 9.95 5.49
N VAL A 121 -5.15 8.78 5.74
CA VAL A 121 -6.03 8.06 4.80
C VAL A 121 -7.23 7.49 5.53
N LEU A 122 -8.38 7.52 4.86
CA LEU A 122 -9.61 6.89 5.33
C LEU A 122 -9.63 5.42 4.91
N VAL A 123 -9.69 4.53 5.90
CA VAL A 123 -9.73 3.07 5.72
C VAL A 123 -10.98 2.50 6.40
N PRO A 124 -11.61 1.44 5.85
CA PRO A 124 -12.64 0.69 6.57
C PRO A 124 -12.13 0.20 7.94
N LYS A 125 -12.97 0.32 8.97
CA LYS A 125 -12.61 -0.09 10.34
C LYS A 125 -12.39 -1.60 10.45
N GLU A 126 -12.97 -2.34 9.52
CA GLU A 126 -12.94 -3.79 9.40
C GLU A 126 -11.56 -4.32 8.95
N LEU A 127 -10.72 -3.46 8.37
CA LEU A 127 -9.36 -3.79 7.89
C LEU A 127 -8.25 -3.40 8.86
N CYS A 128 -8.59 -2.76 9.98
CA CYS A 128 -7.64 -2.22 10.94
C CYS A 128 -7.48 -3.15 12.15
#